data_AF-A0A4R9G8P0-F1
#
_entry.id   AF-A0A4R9G8P0-F1
#
_cell.length_a   1.000
_cell.length_b   1.000
_cell.length_c   1.000
_cell.angle_alpha   90.00
_cell.angle_beta   90.00
_cell.angle_gamma   90.00
#
_symmetry.space_group_name_H-M   'P 1'
#
loop_
_entity.id
_entity.type
_entity.pdbx_description
1 polymer ?
#
loop_
_entity_poly.entity_id
_entity_poly.type
_entity_poly.pdbx_seq_one_letter_code
_entity_poly.pdbx_strand_id
1 'polypeptide(L)'
;MGLELIPRPSKKLREILGQEATEDLEEYVQKMERFENKTMTELLLEKFERRILEEVGKVRKEISEIHGAIHSQTKWIIGAIFGAVPFYMAIYKLLG
;
A
#
# COMPACT_ATOMS: atom_id res chain seq x y z
N MET A 1 -15.12 -2.17 -20.07
CA MET A 1 -16.58 -1.93 -20.09
C MET A 1 -17.26 -3.27 -20.28
N GLY A 2 -17.40 -4.04 -19.21
CA GLY A 2 -18.15 -5.30 -19.24
C GLY A 2 -19.61 -4.97 -19.01
N LEU A 3 -20.50 -5.47 -19.86
CA LEU A 3 -21.93 -5.38 -19.65
C LEU A 3 -22.27 -6.22 -18.41
N GLU A 4 -22.44 -5.58 -17.26
CA GLU A 4 -23.10 -6.18 -16.10
C GLU A 4 -24.53 -6.50 -16.54
N LEU A 5 -24.74 -7.74 -16.98
CA LEU A 5 -26.05 -8.28 -17.26
C LEU A 5 -26.75 -8.42 -15.91
N ILE A 6 -27.42 -7.34 -15.49
CA ILE A 6 -28.33 -7.34 -14.33
C ILE A 6 -29.14 -8.63 -14.42
N PRO A 7 -29.11 -9.50 -13.39
CA PRO A 7 -29.86 -10.74 -13.43
C PRO A 7 -31.34 -10.38 -13.43
N ARG A 8 -31.94 -10.38 -14.63
CA ARG A 8 -33.38 -10.16 -14.75
C ARG A 8 -34.11 -11.36 -14.19
N PRO A 9 -35.21 -11.14 -13.44
CA PRO A 9 -36.07 -12.22 -13.00
C PRO A 9 -36.43 -13.13 -14.18
N SER A 10 -36.30 -14.44 -13.98
CA SER A 10 -36.62 -15.40 -15.03
C SER A 10 -38.08 -15.24 -15.48
N LYS A 11 -38.39 -15.59 -16.73
CA LYS A 11 -39.76 -15.50 -17.27
C LYS A 11 -40.80 -16.16 -16.34
N LYS A 12 -40.42 -17.28 -15.71
CA LYS A 12 -41.26 -18.03 -14.77
C LYS A 12 -41.52 -17.28 -13.46
N LEU A 13 -40.52 -16.56 -12.94
CA LEU A 13 -40.68 -15.69 -11.77
C LEU A 13 -41.58 -14.49 -12.08
N ARG A 14 -41.43 -13.90 -13.26
CA ARG A 14 -42.26 -12.76 -13.70
C ARG A 14 -43.74 -13.11 -13.85
N GLU A 15 -44.01 -14.32 -14.29
CA GLU A 15 -45.38 -14.85 -14.45
C GLU A 15 -46.05 -15.16 -13.10
N ILE A 16 -45.28 -15.60 -12.10
CA ILE A 16 -45.77 -15.91 -10.74
C ILE A 16 -45.92 -14.64 -9.89
N LEU A 17 -44.97 -13.72 -9.98
CA LEU A 17 -44.93 -12.50 -9.16
C LEU A 17 -45.84 -11.39 -9.70
N GLY A 18 -46.19 -11.45 -10.99
CA GLY A 18 -46.87 -10.34 -11.66
C GLY A 18 -45.91 -9.22 -12.04
N GLN A 19 -46.38 -8.32 -12.89
CA GLN A 19 -45.53 -7.32 -13.55
C GLN A 19 -45.01 -6.26 -12.56
N GLU A 20 -45.87 -5.78 -11.66
CA GLU A 20 -45.56 -4.80 -10.61
C GLU A 20 -44.49 -5.31 -9.64
N ALA A 21 -44.68 -6.50 -9.05
CA ALA A 21 -43.70 -7.05 -8.11
C ALA A 21 -42.37 -7.44 -8.79
N THR A 22 -42.38 -7.70 -10.10
CA THR A 22 -41.14 -7.93 -10.85
C THR A 22 -40.36 -6.63 -11.03
N GLU A 23 -41.04 -5.52 -11.29
CA GLU A 23 -40.42 -4.20 -11.43
C GLU A 23 -39.83 -3.72 -10.09
N ASP A 24 -40.56 -3.90 -8.98
CA ASP A 24 -40.05 -3.63 -7.63
C ASP A 24 -38.80 -4.47 -7.28
N LEU A 25 -38.80 -5.74 -7.67
CA LEU A 25 -37.66 -6.63 -7.46
C LEU A 25 -36.45 -6.18 -8.29
N GLU A 26 -36.66 -5.78 -9.54
CA GLU A 26 -35.61 -5.23 -10.40
C GLU A 26 -35.03 -3.94 -9.80
N GLU A 27 -35.87 -3.03 -9.29
CA GLU A 27 -35.43 -1.80 -8.63
C GLU A 27 -34.62 -2.09 -7.36
N TYR A 28 -35.09 -3.03 -6.54
CA TYR A 28 -34.38 -3.45 -5.32
C TYR A 28 -33.00 -4.05 -5.63
N VAL A 29 -32.92 -4.95 -6.61
CA VAL A 29 -31.65 -5.55 -7.04
C VAL A 29 -30.69 -4.47 -7.53
N GLN A 30 -31.15 -3.54 -8.36
CA GLN A 30 -30.31 -2.42 -8.81
C GLN A 30 -29.85 -1.53 -7.66
N LYS A 31 -30.71 -1.29 -6.67
CA LYS A 31 -30.36 -0.48 -5.50
C LYS A 31 -29.31 -1.17 -4.63
N MET A 32 -29.44 -2.48 -4.44
CA MET A 32 -28.48 -3.31 -3.70
C MET A 32 -27.12 -3.37 -4.40
N GLU A 33 -27.10 -3.57 -5.72
CA GLU A 33 -25.86 -3.60 -6.51
C GLU A 33 -25.15 -2.24 -6.49
N ARG A 34 -25.89 -1.13 -6.67
CA ARG A 34 -25.32 0.22 -6.54
C ARG A 34 -24.77 0.47 -5.15
N PHE A 35 -25.48 0.01 -4.12
CA PHE A 35 -25.03 0.13 -2.74
C PHE A 35 -23.77 -0.70 -2.47
N GLU A 36 -23.73 -1.95 -2.95
CA GLU A 36 -22.58 -2.85 -2.83
C GLU A 36 -21.37 -2.27 -3.57
N ASN A 37 -21.52 -1.88 -4.83
CA ASN A 37 -20.43 -1.31 -5.62
C ASN A 37 -19.86 -0.05 -4.98
N LYS A 38 -20.72 0.85 -4.48
CA LYS A 38 -20.27 2.07 -3.79
C LYS A 38 -19.59 1.75 -2.47
N THR A 39 -20.21 0.94 -1.63
CA THR A 39 -19.70 0.60 -0.28
C THR A 39 -18.41 -0.22 -0.38
N MET A 40 -18.36 -1.20 -1.28
CA MET A 40 -17.18 -2.01 -1.54
C MET A 40 -16.03 -1.14 -2.06
N THR A 41 -16.32 -0.23 -3.02
CA THR A 41 -15.31 0.70 -3.53
C THR A 41 -14.76 1.59 -2.42
N GLU A 42 -15.63 2.23 -1.62
CA GLU A 42 -15.24 3.10 -0.51
C GLU A 42 -14.40 2.33 0.54
N LEU A 43 -14.85 1.14 0.95
CA LEU A 43 -14.12 0.31 1.92
C LEU A 43 -12.77 -0.19 1.39
N LEU A 44 -12.70 -0.57 0.11
CA LEU A 44 -11.45 -0.99 -0.51
C LEU A 44 -10.48 0.19 -0.61
N LEU A 45 -10.99 1.37 -0.98
CA LEU A 45 -10.19 2.58 -1.11
C LEU A 45 -9.65 3.04 0.25
N GLU A 46 -10.47 3.05 1.30
CA GLU A 46 -10.04 3.35 2.67
C GLU A 46 -8.98 2.35 3.17
N LYS A 47 -9.20 1.04 2.96
CA LYS A 47 -8.21 0.02 3.33
C LYS A 47 -6.90 0.17 2.55
N PHE A 48 -6.98 0.55 1.28
CA PHE A 48 -5.82 0.74 0.42
C PHE A 48 -5.03 2.00 0.83
N GLU A 49 -5.71 3.12 1.07
CA GLU A 49 -5.10 4.34 1.58
C GLU A 49 -4.39 4.10 2.92
N ARG A 50 -5.03 3.38 3.85
CA ARG A 50 -4.42 3.03 5.13
C ARG A 50 -3.15 2.20 4.95
N ARG A 51 -3.18 1.16 4.10
CA ARG A 51 -1.99 0.35 3.82
C ARG A 51 -0.89 1.16 3.14
N ILE A 52 -1.21 2.04 2.20
CA ILE A 52 -0.21 2.90 1.57
C ILE A 52 0.44 3.80 2.61
N LEU A 53 -0.33 4.42 3.51
CA LEU A 53 0.24 5.27 4.57
C LEU A 53 1.16 4.47 5.50
N GLU A 54 0.75 3.27 5.90
CA GLU A 54 1.57 2.37 6.72
C GLU A 54 2.87 1.97 6.01
N GLU A 55 2.80 1.51 4.76
CA GLU A 55 3.97 1.09 3.97
C GLU A 55 4.90 2.27 3.65
N VAL A 56 4.37 3.44 3.28
CA VAL A 56 5.17 4.66 3.09
C VAL A 56 5.85 5.07 4.39
N GLY A 57 5.17 4.94 5.53
CA GLY A 57 5.74 5.16 6.85
C GLY A 57 6.93 4.24 7.14
N LYS A 58 6.80 2.94 6.85
CA LYS A 58 7.88 1.95 6.99
C LYS A 58 9.06 2.28 6.10
N VAL A 59 8.83 2.56 4.81
CA VAL A 59 9.88 2.93 3.86
C VAL A 59 10.63 4.17 4.31
N ARG A 60 9.91 5.22 4.78
CA ARG A 60 10.56 6.42 5.32
C ARG A 60 11.43 6.12 6.54
N LYS A 61 10.98 5.23 7.41
CA LYS A 61 11.75 4.79 8.58
C LYS A 61 13.02 4.04 8.16
N GLU A 62 12.91 3.07 7.26
CA GLU A 62 14.06 2.33 6.72
C GLU A 62 15.08 3.26 6.05
N ILE A 63 14.63 4.24 5.26
CA ILE A 63 15.50 5.25 4.66
C ILE A 63 16.24 6.05 5.74
N SER A 64 15.54 6.47 6.79
CA SER A 64 16.15 7.21 7.90
C SER A 64 17.19 6.38 8.65
N GLU A 65 16.93 5.09 8.87
CA GLU A 65 17.85 4.17 9.52
C GLU A 65 19.10 3.94 8.67
N ILE A 66 18.93 3.73 7.36
CA ILE A 66 20.05 3.61 6.41
C ILE A 66 20.90 4.89 6.40
N HIS A 67 20.28 6.06 6.34
CA HIS A 67 20.99 7.34 6.38
C HIS A 67 21.80 7.47 7.69
N GLY A 68 21.19 7.14 8.82
CA GLY A 68 21.87 7.14 10.13
C GLY A 68 23.05 6.17 10.19
N ALA A 69 22.90 4.97 9.64
CA ALA A 69 23.96 3.98 9.55
C ALA A 69 25.13 4.47 8.68
N ILE A 70 24.84 5.06 7.52
CA ILE A 70 25.84 5.66 6.63
C ILE A 70 26.60 6.77 7.37
N HIS A 71 25.89 7.69 8.04
CA HIS A 71 26.53 8.78 8.79
C HIS A 71 27.47 8.26 9.89
N SER A 72 27.03 7.24 10.63
CA SER A 72 27.85 6.59 11.65
C SER A 72 29.10 5.94 11.05
N GLN A 73 28.93 5.16 9.96
CA GLN A 73 30.03 4.51 9.27
C GLN A 73 31.03 5.52 8.70
N THR A 74 30.56 6.60 8.06
CA THR A 74 31.41 7.66 7.51
C THR A 74 32.27 8.30 8.60
N LYS A 75 31.73 8.56 9.80
CA LYS A 75 32.53 9.09 10.93
C LYS A 75 33.68 8.16 11.30
N TRP A 76 33.41 6.86 11.43
CA TRP A 76 34.44 5.88 11.78
C TRP A 76 35.48 5.69 10.68
N ILE A 77 35.07 5.68 9.41
CA ILE A 77 35.97 5.60 8.26
C ILE A 77 36.91 6.81 8.23
N ILE A 78 36.37 8.02 8.39
CA ILE A 78 37.19 9.24 8.42
C ILE A 78 38.18 9.18 9.59
N GLY A 79 37.72 8.81 10.79
CA GLY A 79 38.59 8.65 11.96
C GLY A 79 39.71 7.64 11.74
N ALA A 80 39.41 6.49 11.11
CA ALA A 80 40.40 5.46 10.79
C ALA A 80 41.44 5.95 9.78
N ILE A 81 41.03 6.67 8.73
CA ILE A 81 41.95 7.27 7.74
C ILE A 81 42.90 8.25 8.42
N PHE A 82 42.35 9.18 9.22
CA PHE A 82 43.15 10.18 9.93
C PHE A 82 44.01 9.58 11.05
N GLY A 83 43.64 8.45 11.62
CA GLY A 83 44.46 7.74 12.61
C GLY A 83 45.58 6.90 11.98
N ALA A 84 45.30 6.24 10.85
CA ALA A 84 46.25 5.34 10.20
C ALA A 84 47.48 6.07 9.64
N VAL A 85 47.30 7.27 9.06
CA VAL A 85 48.40 8.06 8.49
C VAL A 85 49.46 8.47 9.52
N PRO A 86 49.14 9.12 10.66
CA PRO A 86 50.12 9.45 11.68
C PRO A 86 50.66 8.21 12.39
N PHE A 87 49.84 7.15 12.54
CA PHE A 87 50.30 5.87 13.09
C PHE A 87 51.39 5.23 12.21
N TYR A 88 51.18 5.22 10.89
CA TYR A 88 52.17 4.72 9.93
C TYR A 88 53.48 5.53 10.00
N MET A 89 53.40 6.86 10.07
CA MET A 89 54.58 7.72 10.24
C MET A 89 55.33 7.45 11.55
N ALA A 90 54.61 7.23 12.66
CA ALA A 90 55.22 6.94 13.96
C ALA A 90 55.96 5.60 13.96
N ILE A 91 55.37 4.56 13.36
CA ILE A 91 56.01 3.25 13.20
C ILE A 91 57.28 3.37 12.36
N TYR A 92 57.19 4.07 11.23
CA TYR A 92 58.34 4.25 10.32
C TYR A 92 59.51 4.93 11.02
N LYS A 93 59.24 5.93 11.87
CA LYS A 93 60.26 6.65 12.65
C LYS A 93 60.85 5.84 13.81
N LEU A 94 60.14 4.84 14.33
CA LEU A 94 60.62 3.98 15.43
C LEU A 94 61.42 2.76 14.93
N LEU A 95 61.20 2.34 13.69
CA LEU A 95 61.83 1.17 13.09
C LEU A 95 62.95 1.48 12.08
N GLY A 96 63.04 2.73 11.59
CA GLY A 96 64.12 3.23 10.72
C GLY A 96 65.05 4.16 11.46
#